data_AF-A0A068U0U4-F1
#
_entry.id   AF-A0A068U0U4-F1
#
_cell.length_a   1.000
_cell.length_b   1.000
_cell.length_c   1.000
_cell.angle_alpha   90.00
_cell.angle_beta   90.00
_cell.angle_gamma   90.00
#
_symmetry.space_group_name_H-M   'P 1'
#
loop_
_entity.id
_entity.type
_entity.pdbx_description
1 polymer ?
#
loop_
_entity_poly.entity_id
_entity_poly.type
_entity_poly.pdbx_seq_one_letter_code
_entity_poly.pdbx_strand_id
1 'polypeptide(L)'
;MGESSAAADAYENGRYKYIHDIHKGPPEAIDVHHIVLQRSSQKKLLIFCFLTLLLFASSPFFFFLQQLNLLTTLPWSLLLGGLFVRLLSQKLVKKESVIILPAFGVQLETQYGSGRTIRRFVPINKILKPVLNECVTPVTCYWSLALIIRGEEELMLVFKELYPPVKMLVPIWKAVCAAIDVEET
;
A
#
# COMPACT_ATOMS: atom_id res chain seq x y z
N MET A 1 -22.97 0.41 23.80
CA MET A 1 -23.21 1.79 24.28
C MET A 1 -22.21 2.69 23.56
N GLY A 2 -22.67 3.32 22.47
CA GLY A 2 -22.01 4.40 21.73
C GLY A 2 -20.64 4.12 21.08
N GLU A 3 -20.60 3.45 19.93
CA GLU A 3 -19.50 3.67 18.98
C GLU A 3 -19.63 5.11 18.45
N SER A 4 -18.89 6.02 19.09
CA SER A 4 -18.76 7.40 18.65
C SER A 4 -18.00 7.40 17.32
N SER A 5 -18.75 7.55 16.22
CA SER A 5 -18.21 7.75 14.88
C SER A 5 -17.32 8.99 14.88
N ALA A 6 -16.00 8.78 14.90
CA ALA A 6 -15.04 9.80 14.52
C ALA A 6 -15.36 10.28 13.09
N ALA A 7 -15.32 11.59 12.87
CA ALA A 7 -15.48 12.15 11.54
C ALA A 7 -14.20 11.83 10.76
N ALA A 8 -14.23 10.76 9.98
CA ALA A 8 -13.13 10.37 9.12
C ALA A 8 -13.28 11.09 7.77
N ASP A 9 -12.35 11.97 7.43
CA ASP A 9 -12.29 12.54 6.09
C ASP A 9 -11.84 11.43 5.14
N ALA A 10 -12.79 10.96 4.32
CA ALA A 10 -12.57 9.88 3.38
C ALA A 10 -12.60 10.41 1.94
N TYR A 11 -11.51 10.15 1.21
CA TYR A 11 -11.40 10.54 -0.19
C TYR A 11 -11.19 9.31 -1.07
N GLU A 12 -12.04 9.13 -2.08
CA GLU A 12 -11.95 7.98 -2.99
C GLU A 12 -11.46 8.40 -4.37
N ASN A 13 -10.45 7.67 -4.86
CA ASN A 13 -10.03 7.66 -6.25
C ASN A 13 -10.24 6.23 -6.77
N GLY A 14 -10.57 6.02 -8.04
CA GLY A 14 -10.97 4.69 -8.54
C GLY A 14 -10.04 3.50 -8.22
N ARG A 15 -8.76 3.75 -7.85
CA ARG A 15 -7.82 2.72 -7.34
C ARG A 15 -7.59 2.74 -5.83
N TYR A 16 -7.73 3.88 -5.17
CA TYR A 16 -7.31 4.09 -3.77
C TYR A 16 -8.42 4.74 -2.93
N LYS A 17 -8.49 4.37 -1.66
CA LYS A 17 -9.33 5.02 -0.66
C LYS A 17 -8.41 5.61 0.41
N TYR A 18 -8.45 6.92 0.55
CA TYR A 18 -7.81 7.65 1.64
C TYR A 18 -8.78 7.73 2.82
N ILE A 19 -8.30 7.44 4.02
CA ILE A 19 -9.05 7.52 5.26
C ILE A 19 -8.18 8.26 6.27
N HIS A 20 -8.72 9.32 6.86
CA HIS A 20 -8.08 10.09 7.92
C HIS A 20 -8.79 9.80 9.24
N ASP A 21 -8.11 9.12 10.17
CA ASP A 21 -8.69 8.78 11.46
C ASP A 21 -8.36 9.85 12.51
N ILE A 22 -9.23 10.86 12.61
CA ILE A 22 -9.11 11.90 13.63
C ILE A 22 -9.58 11.33 14.97
N HIS A 23 -8.65 10.95 15.85
CA HIS A 23 -8.98 10.59 17.21
C HIS A 23 -9.34 11.85 18.01
N LYS A 24 -10.57 11.92 18.54
CA LYS A 24 -11.00 12.98 19.47
C LYS A 24 -10.38 12.75 20.85
N GLY A 25 -9.06 12.92 20.96
CA GLY A 25 -8.30 12.99 22.21
C GLY A 25 -7.88 14.42 22.54
N PRO A 26 -7.09 14.66 23.61
CA PRO A 26 -6.46 15.97 23.86
C PRO A 26 -5.71 16.48 22.61
N PRO A 27 -5.40 17.79 22.50
CA PRO A 27 -4.96 18.46 21.26
C PRO A 27 -3.69 17.91 20.58
N GLU A 28 -3.00 16.94 21.19
CA GLU A 28 -1.84 16.19 20.67
C GLU A 28 -2.21 14.76 20.22
N ALA A 29 -3.48 14.54 19.88
CA ALA A 29 -4.00 13.23 19.49
C ALA A 29 -3.27 12.68 18.26
N ILE A 30 -2.82 11.43 18.35
CA ILE A 30 -2.17 10.66 17.31
C ILE A 30 -2.90 10.85 15.97
N ASP A 31 -2.18 11.37 14.96
CA ASP A 31 -2.75 11.63 13.64
C ASP A 31 -2.45 10.46 12.71
N VAL A 32 -3.50 9.85 12.16
CA VAL A 32 -3.40 8.60 11.42
C VAL A 32 -3.99 8.74 10.02
N HIS A 33 -3.13 8.55 9.02
CA HIS A 33 -3.50 8.58 7.62
C HIS A 33 -3.39 7.19 7.00
N HIS A 34 -4.43 6.77 6.31
CA HIS A 34 -4.52 5.46 5.68
C HIS A 34 -4.76 5.58 4.19
N ILE A 35 -4.00 4.81 3.41
CA ILE A 35 -4.22 4.62 1.98
C ILE A 35 -4.50 3.15 1.74
N VAL A 36 -5.72 2.85 1.32
CA VAL A 36 -6.22 1.49 1.10
C VAL A 36 -6.37 1.24 -0.39
N LEU A 37 -5.85 0.12 -0.88
CA LEU A 37 -6.07 -0.30 -2.26
C LEU A 37 -7.50 -0.84 -2.41
N GLN A 38 -8.23 -0.36 -3.42
CA GLN A 38 -9.60 -0.83 -3.61
C GLN A 38 -9.63 -2.30 -4.03
N ARG A 39 -10.51 -3.07 -3.37
CA ARG A 39 -10.69 -4.51 -3.59
C ARG A 39 -11.12 -4.85 -5.02
N SER A 40 -11.80 -3.94 -5.71
CA SER A 40 -12.20 -4.07 -7.11
C SER A 40 -10.99 -4.13 -8.07
N SER A 41 -9.99 -3.28 -7.84
CA SER A 41 -8.75 -3.25 -8.62
C SER A 41 -7.91 -4.51 -8.38
N GLN A 42 -7.81 -4.95 -7.12
CA GLN A 42 -7.12 -6.20 -6.77
C GLN A 42 -7.78 -7.43 -7.43
N LYS A 43 -9.12 -7.52 -7.41
CA LYS A 43 -9.86 -8.60 -8.06
C LYS A 43 -9.59 -8.66 -9.56
N LYS A 44 -9.60 -7.52 -10.26
CA LYS A 44 -9.32 -7.47 -11.70
C LYS A 44 -7.92 -7.98 -12.04
N LEU A 45 -6.91 -7.56 -11.27
CA LEU A 45 -5.53 -8.01 -11.46
C LEU A 45 -5.39 -9.53 -11.23
N LEU A 46 -5.98 -10.05 -10.15
CA LEU A 46 -5.92 -11.47 -9.84
C LEU A 46 -6.64 -12.33 -10.88
N ILE A 47 -7.81 -11.89 -11.35
CA ILE A 47 -8.54 -12.57 -12.43
C ILE A 47 -7.72 -12.57 -13.72
N PHE A 48 -7.11 -11.43 -14.07
CA PHE A 48 -6.25 -11.34 -15.25
C PHE A 48 -5.05 -12.29 -15.13
N CYS A 49 -4.34 -12.30 -14.00
CA CYS A 49 -3.23 -13.22 -13.74
C CYS A 49 -3.66 -14.69 -13.83
N PHE A 50 -4.81 -15.04 -13.26
CA PHE A 50 -5.36 -16.39 -13.34
C PHE A 50 -5.64 -16.81 -14.77
N LEU A 51 -6.32 -15.97 -15.56
CA LEU A 51 -6.63 -16.24 -16.96
C LEU A 51 -5.36 -16.37 -17.81
N THR A 52 -4.39 -15.47 -17.63
CA THR A 52 -3.10 -15.57 -18.33
C THR A 52 -2.36 -16.85 -17.96
N LEU A 53 -2.38 -17.26 -16.69
CA LEU A 53 -1.71 -18.49 -16.26
C LEU A 53 -2.45 -19.74 -16.76
N LEU A 54 -3.77 -19.74 -16.82
CA LEU A 54 -4.55 -20.83 -17.39
C LEU A 54 -4.18 -21.04 -18.87
N LEU A 55 -4.08 -19.94 -19.64
CA LEU A 55 -3.66 -19.97 -21.04
C LEU A 55 -2.20 -20.44 -21.18
N PHE A 56 -1.28 -19.91 -20.37
CA PHE A 56 0.14 -20.28 -20.41
C PHE A 56 0.43 -21.70 -19.93
N ALA A 57 -0.29 -22.16 -18.90
CA ALA A 57 -0.18 -23.54 -18.40
C ALA A 57 -0.77 -24.52 -19.40
N SER A 58 -1.81 -24.14 -20.15
CA SER A 58 -2.37 -25.01 -21.19
C SER A 58 -1.40 -25.23 -22.36
N SER A 59 -0.55 -24.26 -22.74
CA SER A 59 0.31 -24.35 -23.94
C SER A 59 1.39 -25.46 -23.92
N PRO A 60 2.28 -25.57 -22.90
CA PRO A 60 3.25 -26.67 -22.81
C PRO A 60 2.60 -27.97 -22.34
N PHE A 61 1.46 -27.87 -21.64
CA PHE A 61 0.67 -29.02 -21.22
C PHE A 61 0.02 -29.68 -22.43
N PHE A 62 -0.63 -28.98 -23.35
CA PHE A 62 -1.15 -29.55 -24.60
C PHE A 62 -0.08 -30.31 -25.41
N PHE A 63 1.19 -29.87 -25.35
CA PHE A 63 2.32 -30.54 -26.02
C PHE A 63 2.76 -31.83 -25.29
N PHE A 64 2.72 -31.85 -23.95
CA PHE A 64 3.01 -33.04 -23.12
C PHE A 64 1.79 -34.00 -23.01
N LEU A 65 0.58 -33.47 -23.22
CA LEU A 65 -0.72 -34.13 -23.09
C LEU A 65 -1.18 -34.88 -24.34
N GLN A 66 -0.40 -34.91 -25.41
CA GLN A 66 -0.64 -35.89 -26.47
C GLN A 66 -0.67 -37.35 -25.92
N GLN A 67 -0.26 -37.58 -24.66
CA GLN A 67 -0.35 -38.85 -23.93
C GLN A 67 -1.32 -38.91 -22.72
N LEU A 68 -1.97 -37.81 -22.28
CA LEU A 68 -2.77 -37.80 -21.03
C LEU A 68 -4.17 -37.19 -21.22
N ASN A 69 -5.19 -37.88 -20.71
CA ASN A 69 -6.62 -37.57 -20.89
C ASN A 69 -7.05 -36.20 -20.35
N LEU A 70 -7.97 -35.53 -21.03
CA LEU A 70 -8.54 -34.22 -20.67
C LEU A 70 -9.14 -34.16 -19.24
N LEU A 71 -9.62 -35.30 -18.74
CA LEU A 71 -10.23 -35.42 -17.40
C LEU A 71 -9.22 -35.37 -16.24
N THR A 72 -7.97 -35.78 -16.45
CA THR A 72 -6.93 -35.74 -15.40
C THR A 72 -6.20 -34.39 -15.37
N THR A 73 -6.37 -33.57 -16.40
CA THR A 73 -5.43 -32.51 -16.73
C THR A 73 -5.96 -31.13 -16.38
N LEU A 74 -7.25 -30.90 -16.66
CA LEU A 74 -7.98 -29.72 -16.20
C LEU A 74 -7.89 -29.50 -14.67
N PRO A 75 -8.11 -30.51 -13.80
CA PRO A 75 -8.08 -30.28 -12.36
C PRO A 75 -6.71 -29.81 -11.86
N TRP A 76 -5.62 -30.39 -12.40
CA TRP A 76 -4.25 -30.03 -12.00
C TRP A 76 -3.89 -28.62 -12.42
N SER A 77 -4.30 -28.21 -13.63
CA SER A 77 -4.09 -26.83 -14.11
C SER A 77 -4.84 -25.80 -13.25
N LEU A 78 -6.06 -26.11 -12.82
CA LEU A 78 -6.85 -25.25 -11.93
C LEU A 78 -6.24 -25.18 -10.53
N LEU A 79 -5.72 -26.29 -10.00
CA LEU A 79 -5.04 -26.33 -8.70
C LEU A 79 -3.75 -25.50 -8.72
N LEU A 80 -2.90 -25.68 -9.73
CA LEU A 80 -1.68 -24.89 -9.91
C LEU A 80 -1.99 -23.41 -10.10
N GLY A 81 -3.01 -23.09 -10.90
CA GLY A 81 -3.47 -21.72 -11.09
C GLY A 81 -4.02 -21.08 -9.83
N GLY A 82 -4.84 -21.81 -9.07
CA GLY A 82 -5.36 -21.37 -7.79
C GLY A 82 -4.24 -21.12 -6.77
N LEU A 83 -3.26 -22.03 -6.69
CA LEU A 83 -2.10 -21.88 -5.81
C LEU A 83 -1.27 -20.65 -6.19
N PHE A 84 -0.99 -20.46 -7.48
CA PHE A 84 -0.21 -19.32 -7.96
C PHE A 84 -0.92 -17.99 -7.68
N VAL A 85 -2.23 -17.89 -7.96
CA VAL A 85 -3.04 -16.72 -7.62
C VAL A 85 -3.03 -16.44 -6.12
N ARG A 86 -3.10 -17.49 -5.28
CA ARG A 86 -3.02 -17.34 -3.82
C ARG A 86 -1.68 -16.77 -3.39
N LEU A 87 -0.57 -17.26 -3.96
CA LEU A 87 0.77 -16.75 -3.69
C LEU A 87 0.93 -15.28 -4.12
N LEU A 88 0.41 -14.92 -5.29
CA LEU A 88 0.39 -13.52 -5.76
C LEU A 88 -0.46 -12.64 -4.82
N SER A 89 -1.66 -13.11 -4.44
CA SER A 89 -2.57 -12.37 -3.55
C SER A 89 -1.96 -12.08 -2.19
N GLN A 90 -1.13 -12.98 -1.67
CA GLN A 90 -0.46 -12.82 -0.38
C GLN A 90 0.61 -11.72 -0.40
N LYS A 91 1.24 -11.49 -1.56
CA LYS A 91 2.25 -10.44 -1.77
C LYS A 91 1.65 -9.07 -2.06
N LEU A 92 0.38 -9.00 -2.47
CA LEU A 92 -0.27 -7.73 -2.75
C LEU A 92 -0.46 -6.91 -1.47
N VAL A 93 -0.07 -5.64 -1.52
CA VAL A 93 -0.35 -4.68 -0.45
C VAL A 93 -1.83 -4.31 -0.46
N LYS A 94 -2.42 -4.35 0.73
CA LYS A 94 -3.82 -4.02 0.98
C LYS A 94 -3.97 -2.58 1.47
N LYS A 95 -3.07 -2.16 2.35
CA LYS A 95 -3.13 -0.87 3.04
C LYS A 95 -1.71 -0.42 3.39
N GLU A 96 -1.44 0.86 3.21
CA GLU A 96 -0.30 1.54 3.82
C GLU A 96 -0.80 2.67 4.71
N SER A 97 -0.10 2.92 5.81
CA SER A 97 -0.50 3.87 6.84
C SER A 97 0.67 4.70 7.33
N VAL A 98 0.37 5.95 7.67
CA VAL A 98 1.29 6.88 8.30
C VAL A 98 0.67 7.28 9.61
N ILE A 99 1.34 6.96 10.70
CA ILE A 99 0.93 7.29 12.06
C ILE A 99 1.92 8.35 12.54
N ILE A 100 1.43 9.55 12.77
CA ILE A 100 2.21 10.68 13.25
C ILE A 100 2.00 10.76 14.76
N LEU A 101 3.08 10.59 15.50
CA LEU A 101 3.14 10.70 16.95
C LEU A 101 3.84 12.02 17.28
N PRO A 102 3.10 13.10 17.60
CA PRO A 102 3.69 14.41 17.88
C PRO A 102 4.81 14.31 18.91
N ALA A 103 5.91 15.04 18.70
CA ALA A 103 7.14 15.00 19.52
C ALA A 103 7.89 13.64 19.59
N PHE A 104 7.34 12.54 19.07
CA PHE A 104 8.01 11.23 19.06
C PHE A 104 8.57 10.88 17.69
N GLY A 105 7.74 10.95 16.64
CA GLY A 105 8.13 10.55 15.30
C GLY A 105 7.00 10.03 14.44
N VAL A 106 7.38 9.37 13.35
CA VAL A 106 6.44 8.84 12.35
C VAL A 106 6.59 7.33 12.26
N GLN A 107 5.48 6.60 12.41
CA GLN A 107 5.39 5.17 12.18
C GLN A 107 4.73 4.88 10.84
N LEU A 108 5.48 4.23 9.96
CA LEU A 108 5.02 3.73 8.67
C LEU A 108 4.56 2.28 8.82
N GLU A 109 3.37 1.96 8.34
CA GLU A 109 2.84 0.60 8.34
C GLU A 109 2.42 0.14 6.96
N THR A 110 2.88 -1.03 6.54
CA THR A 110 2.44 -1.71 5.31
C THR A 110 1.74 -3.02 5.67
N GLN A 111 0.47 -3.15 5.32
CA GLN A 111 -0.35 -4.33 5.53
C GLN A 111 -0.59 -5.07 4.21
N TYR A 112 -0.22 -6.36 4.18
CA TYR A 112 -0.35 -7.24 3.03
C TYR A 112 -1.67 -8.01 3.04
N GLY A 113 -2.08 -8.51 1.87
CA GLY A 113 -3.25 -9.39 1.71
C GLY A 113 -3.14 -10.68 2.51
N SER A 114 -1.92 -11.13 2.84
CA SER A 114 -1.66 -12.25 3.75
C SER A 114 -1.97 -11.96 5.23
N GLY A 115 -2.23 -10.70 5.61
CA GLY A 115 -2.38 -10.28 7.00
C GLY A 115 -1.06 -9.86 7.67
N ARG A 116 0.09 -10.15 7.04
CA ARG A 116 1.40 -9.66 7.50
C ARG A 116 1.38 -8.13 7.53
N THR A 117 1.88 -7.56 8.63
CA THR A 117 2.06 -6.11 8.78
C THR A 117 3.52 -5.83 9.06
N ILE A 118 4.13 -4.94 8.27
CA ILE A 118 5.48 -4.45 8.48
C ILE A 118 5.37 -3.03 9.03
N ARG A 119 6.13 -2.73 10.08
CA ARG A 119 6.17 -1.41 10.72
C ARG A 119 7.59 -0.87 10.71
N ARG A 120 7.74 0.41 10.43
CA ARG A 120 9.02 1.13 10.56
C ARG A 120 8.75 2.44 11.27
N PHE A 121 9.39 2.63 12.42
CA PHE A 121 9.34 3.89 13.15
C PHE A 121 10.56 4.75 12.82
N VAL A 122 10.33 6.03 12.64
CA VAL A 122 11.37 7.03 12.41
C VAL A 122 11.23 8.12 13.48
N PRO A 123 12.21 8.26 14.39
CA PRO A 123 12.22 9.33 15.38
C PRO A 123 12.16 10.71 14.74
N ILE A 124 11.41 11.64 15.35
CA ILE A 124 11.18 12.99 14.80
C ILE A 124 12.49 13.76 14.56
N ASN A 125 13.42 13.71 15.52
CA ASN A 125 14.74 14.35 15.45
C ASN A 125 15.66 13.85 14.31
N LYS A 126 15.33 12.70 13.72
CA LYS A 126 16.04 12.17 12.54
C LYS A 126 15.43 12.64 11.24
N ILE A 127 14.18 13.11 11.24
CA ILE A 127 13.51 13.58 10.04
C ILE A 127 13.93 15.02 9.79
N LEU A 128 14.66 15.25 8.70
CA LEU A 128 15.08 16.61 8.32
C LEU A 128 13.94 17.35 7.64
N LYS A 129 13.24 16.68 6.71
CA LYS A 129 12.12 17.27 5.97
C LYS A 129 11.32 16.21 5.24
N PRO A 130 9.98 16.34 5.14
CA PRO A 130 9.16 15.56 4.24
C PRO A 130 9.11 16.23 2.85
N VAL A 131 9.20 15.42 1.79
CA VAL A 131 9.29 15.90 0.40
C VAL A 131 8.28 15.15 -0.46
N LEU A 132 7.55 15.91 -1.28
CA LEU A 132 6.79 15.36 -2.40
C LEU A 132 7.71 15.31 -3.61
N ASN A 133 8.05 14.10 -4.04
CA ASN A 133 8.92 13.85 -5.18
C ASN A 133 8.11 13.42 -6.40
N GLU A 134 8.35 14.08 -7.52
CA GLU A 134 7.82 13.69 -8.83
C GLU A 134 8.77 12.66 -9.46
N CYS A 135 8.36 11.40 -9.44
CA CYS A 135 9.12 10.29 -10.00
C CYS A 135 8.79 10.14 -11.49
N VAL A 136 9.80 10.36 -12.33
CA VAL A 136 9.70 10.23 -13.78
C VAL A 136 10.25 8.88 -14.22
N THR A 137 9.43 8.12 -14.93
CA THR A 137 9.83 6.93 -15.69
C THR A 137 9.68 7.23 -17.18
N PRO A 138 10.32 6.48 -18.09
CA PRO A 138 10.25 6.77 -19.53
C PRO A 138 8.83 6.88 -20.11
N VAL A 139 7.85 6.24 -19.47
CA VAL A 139 6.46 6.15 -19.96
C VAL A 139 5.43 6.78 -19.02
N THR A 140 5.78 7.05 -17.77
CA THR A 140 4.84 7.53 -16.76
C THR A 140 5.50 8.46 -15.75
N CYS A 141 4.74 9.40 -15.24
CA CYS A 141 5.13 10.21 -14.09
C CYS A 141 4.17 9.94 -12.92
N TYR A 142 4.71 9.84 -11.70
CA TYR A 142 3.92 9.69 -10.49
C TYR A 142 4.51 10.43 -9.31
N TRP A 143 3.68 10.77 -8.33
CA TRP A 143 4.11 11.44 -7.11
C TRP A 143 4.38 10.42 -6.00
N SER A 144 5.44 10.65 -5.24
CA SER A 144 5.74 9.91 -4.01
C SER A 144 5.97 10.87 -2.86
N LEU A 145 5.58 10.47 -1.65
CA LEU A 145 5.92 11.18 -0.42
C LEU A 145 7.11 10.44 0.22
N ALA A 146 8.17 11.19 0.52
CA ALA A 146 9.38 10.66 1.12
C ALA A 146 9.86 11.53 2.28
N LEU A 147 10.68 10.96 3.16
CA LEU A 147 11.32 11.65 4.27
C LEU A 147 12.83 11.71 3.99
N ILE A 148 13.41 12.90 4.13
CA ILE A 148 14.86 13.06 4.21
C ILE A 148 15.26 12.72 5.64
N ILE A 149 16.04 11.66 5.82
CA ILE A 149 16.48 11.20 7.14
C ILE A 149 17.96 11.53 7.36
N ARG A 150 18.27 12.11 8.52
CA ARG A 150 19.64 12.42 8.93
C ARG A 150 20.46 11.14 9.00
N GLY A 151 21.51 11.08 8.21
CA GLY A 151 22.43 9.94 8.14
C GLY A 151 21.97 8.78 7.25
N GLU A 152 20.85 8.92 6.52
CA GLU A 152 20.52 8.03 5.40
C GLU A 152 20.79 8.78 4.09
N GLU A 153 21.47 8.13 3.13
CA GLU A 153 21.77 8.73 1.82
C GLU A 153 20.55 8.74 0.89
N GLU A 154 19.68 7.74 1.04
CA GLU A 154 18.48 7.57 0.24
C GLU A 154 17.26 8.20 0.90
N LEU A 155 16.34 8.71 0.07
CA LEU A 155 15.03 9.18 0.52
C LEU A 155 14.20 7.99 1.04
N MET A 156 13.66 8.13 2.24
CA MET A 156 12.77 7.09 2.78
C MET A 156 11.35 7.31 2.29
N LEU A 157 10.88 6.45 1.40
CA LEU A 157 9.49 6.46 0.95
C LEU A 157 8.52 6.19 2.12
N VAL A 158 7.51 7.05 2.24
CA VAL A 158 6.40 6.92 3.19
C VAL A 158 5.43 5.83 2.73
N PHE A 159 5.17 5.77 1.43
CA PHE A 159 4.40 4.73 0.76
C PHE A 159 5.35 3.97 -0.17
N LYS A 160 5.67 2.72 0.16
CA LYS A 160 6.68 1.95 -0.58
C LYS A 160 6.08 1.26 -1.80
N GLU A 161 4.87 0.78 -1.63
CA GLU A 161 4.23 -0.14 -2.58
C GLU A 161 3.01 0.51 -3.26
N LEU A 162 2.42 1.53 -2.63
CA LEU A 162 1.30 2.29 -3.19
C LEU A 162 1.76 3.60 -3.83
N TYR A 163 1.15 3.94 -4.97
CA TYR A 163 1.40 5.17 -5.74
C TYR A 163 0.14 6.04 -5.77
N PRO A 164 -0.30 6.56 -4.61
CA PRO A 164 -1.49 7.39 -4.52
C PRO A 164 -1.32 8.72 -5.29
N PRO A 165 -2.41 9.29 -5.83
CA PRO A 165 -2.37 10.62 -6.43
C PRO A 165 -1.92 11.70 -5.43
N VAL A 166 -1.28 12.75 -5.94
CA VAL A 166 -0.77 13.88 -5.14
C VAL A 166 -1.81 14.51 -4.20
N LYS A 167 -3.08 14.58 -4.63
CA LYS A 167 -4.21 15.06 -3.79
C LYS A 167 -4.40 14.30 -2.48
N MET A 168 -4.01 13.02 -2.41
CA MET A 168 -4.01 12.21 -1.18
C MET A 168 -2.71 12.37 -0.39
N LEU A 169 -1.60 12.69 -1.04
CA LEU A 169 -0.29 12.86 -0.41
C LEU A 169 -0.13 14.22 0.28
N VAL A 170 -0.68 15.29 -0.32
CA VAL A 170 -0.58 16.67 0.20
C VAL A 170 -1.09 16.82 1.64
N PRO A 171 -2.26 16.31 2.06
CA PRO A 171 -2.69 16.45 3.46
C PRO A 171 -1.74 15.74 4.43
N ILE A 172 -1.24 14.56 4.05
CA ILE A 172 -0.28 13.78 4.86
C ILE A 172 1.06 14.52 4.98
N TRP A 173 1.55 15.07 3.86
CA TRP A 173 2.76 15.89 3.83
C TRP A 173 2.64 17.09 4.77
N LYS A 174 1.52 17.82 4.73
CA LYS A 174 1.25 18.95 5.63
C LYS A 174 1.22 18.54 7.10
N ALA A 175 0.59 17.41 7.42
CA ALA A 175 0.54 16.88 8.78
C ALA A 175 1.93 16.52 9.30
N VAL A 176 2.77 15.88 8.47
CA VAL A 176 4.15 15.56 8.84
C VAL A 176 4.99 16.84 9.01
N CYS A 177 4.84 17.85 8.14
CA CYS A 177 5.50 19.15 8.33
C CYS A 177 5.14 19.77 9.68
N ALA A 178 3.84 19.85 9.98
CA ALA A 178 3.36 20.43 11.24
C ALA A 178 3.92 19.70 12.47
N ALA A 179 4.05 18.38 12.41
CA ALA A 179 4.62 17.60 13.52
C ALA A 179 6.12 17.80 13.72
N ILE A 180 6.86 18.16 12.66
CA ILE A 180 8.30 18.46 12.73
C ILE A 180 8.51 19.89 13.26
N ASP A 181 7.73 20.84 12.77
CA ASP A 181 7.85 22.26 13.16
C ASP A 181 7.57 22.46 14.67
N VAL A 182 6.77 21.60 15.29
CA VAL A 182 6.49 21.62 16.75
C VAL A 182 7.72 21.22 17.60
N GLU A 183 8.69 20.47 17.07
CA GLU A 183 9.92 20.14 17.80
C GLU A 183 10.90 21.33 17.88
N GLU A 184 10.83 22.27 16.93
CA GLU A 184 11.78 23.40 16.84
C GLU A 184 11.40 24.61 17.73
N THR A 185 10.22 24.58 18.39
CA THR A 185 9.72 25.63 19.30
C THR A 185 9.82 25.24 20.77
#